data_AF-A0A521TTD2-F1
#
_entry.id   AF-A0A521TTD2-F1
#
_cell.length_a   1.000
_cell.length_b   1.000
_cell.length_c   1.000
_cell.angle_alpha   90.00
_cell.angle_beta   90.00
_cell.angle_gamma   90.00
#
_symmetry.space_group_name_H-M   'P 1'
#
loop_
_entity.id
_entity.type
_entity.pdbx_description
1 polymer ?
#
loop_
_entity_poly.entity_id
_entity_poly.type
_entity_poly.pdbx_seq_one_letter_code
_entity_poly.pdbx_strand_id
1 'polypeptide(L)'
;MQFEPGRFSDVMNTKLGQDLLAFLDEHDTFVRLETATQLGHPAVDGIAEQLLARFGDVMRADRQKQFVGFAVRQVMESNGYVFLGSNFKSRSEAGLFTKGSRYERAKGAPAQVATS
;
A
#
# COMPACT_ATOMS: atom_id res chain seq x y z
N MET A 1 -1.97 9.71 8.57
CA MET A 1 -0.54 9.87 8.22
C MET A 1 -0.28 11.30 7.71
N GLN A 2 0.92 11.90 7.84
CA GLN A 2 1.26 13.10 7.05
C GLN A 2 1.72 12.63 5.65
N PHE A 3 0.89 12.86 4.63
CA PHE A 3 1.13 12.38 3.27
C PHE A 3 1.77 13.45 2.39
N GLU A 4 2.90 13.10 1.77
CA GLU A 4 3.60 13.98 0.84
C GLU A 4 3.34 13.56 -0.61
N PRO A 5 2.53 14.30 -1.39
CA PRO A 5 2.06 13.85 -2.71
C PRO A 5 3.15 13.80 -3.79
N GLY A 6 4.22 14.60 -3.64
CA GLY A 6 5.34 14.64 -4.58
C GLY A 6 4.89 14.81 -6.04
N ARG A 7 5.28 13.87 -6.91
CA ARG A 7 4.92 13.88 -8.34
C ARG A 7 3.47 13.52 -8.66
N PHE A 8 2.68 13.14 -7.64
CA PHE A 8 1.29 12.70 -7.79
C PHE A 8 0.27 13.73 -7.28
N SER A 9 0.68 15.00 -7.11
CA SER A 9 -0.22 16.10 -6.76
C SER A 9 -1.39 16.22 -7.74
N ASP A 10 -1.18 15.92 -9.03
CA ASP A 10 -2.23 15.84 -10.05
C ASP A 10 -3.31 14.80 -9.71
N VAL A 11 -2.92 13.60 -9.26
CA VAL A 11 -3.84 12.55 -8.84
C VAL A 11 -4.55 12.95 -7.55
N MET A 12 -3.81 13.49 -6.59
CA MET A 12 -4.31 13.92 -5.28
C MET A 12 -5.30 15.07 -5.34
N ASN A 13 -5.23 15.92 -6.36
CA ASN A 13 -6.18 17.00 -6.58
C ASN A 13 -7.52 16.50 -7.15
N THR A 14 -7.64 15.20 -7.45
CA THR A 14 -8.91 14.58 -7.88
C THR A 14 -9.64 13.96 -6.70
N LYS A 15 -10.97 13.82 -6.82
CA LYS A 15 -11.79 13.11 -5.84
C LYS A 15 -11.31 11.66 -5.64
N LEU A 16 -10.97 10.97 -6.73
CA LEU A 16 -10.46 9.60 -6.68
C LEU A 16 -9.15 9.52 -5.89
N GLY A 17 -8.21 10.43 -6.10
CA GLY A 17 -6.94 10.46 -5.36
C GLY A 17 -7.14 10.68 -3.86
N GLN A 18 -8.05 11.58 -3.49
CA GLN A 18 -8.41 11.81 -2.09
C GLN A 18 -9.07 10.58 -1.46
N ASP A 19 -9.98 9.91 -2.18
CA ASP A 19 -10.66 8.72 -1.68
C ASP A 19 -9.69 7.52 -1.57
N LEU A 20 -8.72 7.42 -2.48
CA LEU A 20 -7.64 6.44 -2.39
C LEU A 20 -6.73 6.69 -1.18
N LEU A 21 -6.38 7.95 -0.92
CA LEU A 21 -5.57 8.27 0.25
C LEU A 21 -6.35 7.99 1.55
N ALA A 22 -7.63 8.34 1.61
CA ALA A 22 -8.48 8.01 2.75
C ALA A 22 -8.52 6.51 3.00
N PHE A 23 -8.70 5.69 1.94
CA PHE A 23 -8.62 4.24 2.04
C PHE A 23 -7.26 3.75 2.56
N LEU A 24 -6.15 4.36 2.11
CA LEU A 24 -4.81 3.97 2.52
C LEU A 24 -4.45 4.36 3.96
N ASP A 25 -5.13 5.36 4.52
CA ASP A 25 -4.96 5.78 5.92
C ASP A 25 -5.88 5.00 6.90
N GLU A 26 -6.76 4.14 6.38
CA GLU A 26 -7.59 3.25 7.22
C GLU A 26 -6.72 2.22 7.96
N HIS A 27 -7.04 1.97 9.23
CA HIS A 27 -6.30 1.01 10.06
C HIS A 27 -6.27 -0.40 9.44
N ASP A 28 -7.42 -0.88 8.96
CA ASP A 28 -7.55 -2.20 8.32
C ASP A 28 -6.67 -2.32 7.06
N THR A 29 -6.49 -1.22 6.33
CA THR A 29 -5.60 -1.18 5.18
C THR A 29 -4.16 -1.42 5.61
N PHE A 30 -3.70 -0.75 6.67
CA PHE A 30 -2.38 -1.00 7.23
C PHE A 30 -2.21 -2.46 7.71
N VAL A 31 -3.18 -3.00 8.45
CA VAL A 31 -3.14 -4.40 8.95
C VAL A 31 -2.96 -5.40 7.79
N ARG A 32 -3.63 -5.16 6.65
CA ARG A 32 -3.48 -6.00 5.45
C ARG A 32 -2.12 -5.87 4.80
N LEU A 33 -1.60 -4.65 4.67
CA LEU A 33 -0.25 -4.37 4.15
C LEU A 33 0.84 -5.02 5.04
N GLU A 34 0.70 -4.90 6.35
CA GLU A 34 1.56 -5.52 7.35
C GLU A 34 1.52 -7.05 7.23
N THR A 35 0.33 -7.64 7.16
CA THR A 35 0.16 -9.09 7.02
C THR A 35 0.84 -9.62 5.76
N ALA A 36 0.62 -8.99 4.61
CA ALA A 36 1.29 -9.36 3.36
C ALA A 36 2.82 -9.27 3.49
N THR A 37 3.30 -8.23 4.16
CA THR A 37 4.73 -8.03 4.42
C THR A 37 5.31 -9.13 5.31
N GLN A 38 4.63 -9.50 6.41
CA GLN A 38 5.04 -10.56 7.32
C GLN A 38 5.08 -11.94 6.64
N LEU A 39 4.19 -12.20 5.68
CA LEU A 39 4.22 -13.39 4.81
C LEU A 39 5.34 -13.34 3.75
N GLY A 40 6.14 -12.28 3.72
CA GLY A 40 7.18 -12.08 2.73
C GLY A 40 6.62 -11.81 1.33
N HIS A 41 5.39 -11.30 1.22
CA HIS A 41 4.79 -10.90 -0.05
C HIS A 41 5.01 -9.39 -0.29
N PRO A 42 4.89 -8.90 -1.53
CA PRO A 42 4.73 -7.47 -1.76
C PRO A 42 3.58 -6.89 -0.93
N ALA A 43 3.77 -5.73 -0.30
CA ALA A 43 2.76 -5.16 0.60
C ALA A 43 1.42 -4.89 -0.11
N VAL A 44 1.48 -4.40 -1.35
CA VAL A 44 0.29 -4.11 -2.20
C VAL A 44 -0.61 -5.33 -2.43
N ASP A 45 -0.10 -6.55 -2.28
CA ASP A 45 -0.90 -7.77 -2.45
C ASP A 45 -2.00 -7.86 -1.38
N GLY A 46 -1.76 -7.31 -0.18
CA GLY A 46 -2.73 -7.35 0.92
C GLY A 46 -4.01 -6.53 0.66
N ILE A 47 -3.97 -5.60 -0.30
CA ILE A 47 -5.04 -4.63 -0.55
C ILE A 47 -5.58 -4.66 -1.99
N ALA A 48 -5.02 -5.52 -2.85
CA ALA A 48 -5.31 -5.52 -4.28
C ALA A 48 -6.78 -5.83 -4.59
N GLU A 49 -7.38 -6.78 -3.87
CA GLU A 49 -8.79 -7.13 -4.02
C GLU A 49 -9.71 -5.99 -3.55
N GLN A 50 -9.38 -5.35 -2.43
CA GLN A 50 -10.17 -4.26 -1.85
C GLN A 50 -10.14 -3.03 -2.74
N LEU A 51 -9.01 -2.75 -3.39
CA LEU A 51 -8.90 -1.69 -4.38
C LEU A 51 -9.85 -1.91 -5.56
N LEU A 52 -9.88 -3.13 -6.13
CA LEU A 52 -10.81 -3.46 -7.20
C LEU A 52 -12.27 -3.45 -6.74
N ALA A 53 -12.55 -3.98 -5.56
CA ALA A 53 -13.91 -4.02 -5.03
C ALA A 53 -14.49 -2.62 -4.75
N ARG A 54 -13.67 -1.69 -4.23
CA ARG A 54 -14.12 -0.36 -3.83
C ARG A 54 -14.10 0.68 -4.95
N PHE A 55 -13.09 0.62 -5.82
CA PHE A 55 -12.87 1.65 -6.85
C PHE A 55 -13.10 1.13 -8.27
N GLY A 56 -13.21 -0.18 -8.47
CA GLY A 56 -13.45 -0.79 -9.78
C GLY A 56 -12.26 -0.72 -10.72
N ASP A 57 -12.54 -0.86 -12.02
CA ASP A 57 -11.52 -1.01 -13.07
C ASP A 57 -10.66 0.24 -13.29
N VAL A 58 -11.03 1.41 -12.75
CA VAL A 58 -10.18 2.62 -12.77
C VAL A 58 -8.81 2.35 -12.14
N MET A 59 -8.74 1.37 -11.22
CA MET A 59 -7.49 0.98 -10.58
C MET A 59 -6.53 0.27 -11.53
N ARG A 60 -6.98 -0.25 -12.67
CA ARG A 60 -6.11 -0.94 -13.63
C ARG A 60 -5.17 0.01 -14.37
N ALA A 61 -5.50 1.30 -14.41
CA ALA A 61 -4.69 2.31 -15.06
C ALA A 61 -3.35 2.53 -14.32
N ASP A 62 -2.28 2.68 -15.10
CA ASP A 62 -0.91 2.67 -14.57
C ASP A 62 -0.65 3.82 -13.59
N ARG A 63 -1.23 4.99 -13.84
CA ARG A 63 -1.06 6.16 -12.97
C ARG A 63 -1.60 5.91 -11.56
N GLN A 64 -2.74 5.24 -11.45
CA GLN A 64 -3.42 4.89 -10.20
C GLN A 64 -2.62 3.83 -9.45
N LYS A 65 -2.13 2.79 -10.13
CA LYS A 65 -1.26 1.77 -9.52
C LYS A 65 0.05 2.37 -9.01
N GLN A 66 0.66 3.28 -9.78
CA GLN A 66 1.88 3.98 -9.38
C GLN A 66 1.66 4.87 -8.16
N PHE A 67 0.53 5.59 -8.11
CA PHE A 67 0.13 6.39 -6.96
C PHE A 67 -0.05 5.51 -5.71
N VAL A 68 -0.80 4.41 -5.83
CA VAL A 68 -0.99 3.45 -4.72
C VAL A 68 0.35 2.91 -4.23
N GLY A 69 1.23 2.46 -5.13
CA GLY A 69 2.56 1.96 -4.73
C GLY A 69 3.40 3.01 -4.01
N PHE A 70 3.33 4.26 -4.45
CA PHE A 70 3.99 5.40 -3.80
C PHE A 70 3.43 5.69 -2.41
N ALA A 71 2.11 5.70 -2.27
CA ALA A 71 1.44 5.96 -1.00
C ALA A 71 1.62 4.81 0.00
N VAL A 72 1.53 3.55 -0.46
CA VAL A 72 1.82 2.36 0.37
C VAL A 72 3.23 2.42 0.94
N ARG A 73 4.22 2.91 0.17
CA ARG A 73 5.57 3.09 0.71
C ARG A 73 5.59 4.02 1.92
N GLN A 74 4.94 5.18 1.82
CA GLN A 74 4.89 6.13 2.93
C GLN A 74 4.10 5.57 4.13
N VAL A 75 3.00 4.85 3.89
CA VAL A 75 2.25 4.15 4.95
C VAL A 75 3.17 3.17 5.68
N MET A 76 3.89 2.32 4.95
CA MET A 76 4.81 1.35 5.55
C MET A 76 5.95 2.05 6.31
N GLU A 77 6.63 3.02 5.70
CA GLU A 77 7.75 3.73 6.31
C GLU A 77 7.34 4.51 7.57
N SER A 78 6.17 5.17 7.55
CA SER A 78 5.63 5.87 8.72
C SER A 78 5.28 4.94 9.89
N ASN A 79 5.06 3.65 9.60
CA ASN A 79 4.77 2.60 10.60
C ASN A 79 6.02 1.77 10.97
N GLY A 80 7.23 2.27 10.67
CA GLY A 80 8.48 1.65 11.10
C GLY A 80 8.94 0.47 10.24
N TYR A 81 8.46 0.37 9.00
CA TYR A 81 8.95 -0.59 8.02
C TYR A 81 10.00 0.01 7.10
N VAL A 82 11.03 -0.77 6.77
CA VAL A 82 12.12 -0.39 5.87
C VAL A 82 11.90 -1.03 4.51
N PHE A 83 12.06 -0.24 3.45
CA PHE A 83 11.96 -0.70 2.07
C PHE A 83 13.10 -1.67 1.72
N LEU A 84 12.77 -2.91 1.36
CA LEU A 84 13.74 -3.92 0.94
C LEU A 84 14.04 -3.88 -0.56
N GLY A 85 13.07 -3.45 -1.35
CA GLY A 85 13.19 -3.46 -2.81
C GLY A 85 11.84 -3.47 -3.51
N SER A 86 11.89 -3.26 -4.82
CA SER A 86 10.74 -3.34 -5.72
C SER A 86 10.89 -4.52 -6.69
N ASN A 87 9.94 -4.68 -7.60
CA ASN A 87 9.93 -5.71 -8.64
C ASN A 87 9.75 -7.15 -8.15
N PHE A 88 9.31 -7.36 -6.92
CA PHE A 88 8.91 -8.68 -6.44
C PHE A 88 7.58 -9.08 -7.08
N LYS A 89 7.50 -10.32 -7.59
CA LYS A 89 6.29 -10.84 -8.23
C LYS A 89 5.12 -10.81 -7.24
N SER A 90 4.01 -10.21 -7.67
CA SER A 90 2.74 -10.23 -6.95
C SER A 90 2.19 -11.66 -6.87
N ARG A 91 1.60 -12.00 -5.73
CA ARG A 91 0.92 -13.26 -5.44
C ARG A 91 -0.59 -13.09 -5.30
N SER A 92 -1.10 -11.87 -5.45
CA SER A 92 -2.53 -11.59 -5.38
C SER A 92 -3.26 -12.13 -6.61
N GLU A 93 -4.30 -12.93 -6.39
CA GLU A 93 -5.18 -13.48 -7.44
C GLU A 93 -6.01 -12.40 -8.16
N ALA A 94 -6.20 -11.23 -7.54
CA ALA A 94 -6.90 -10.09 -8.16
C ALA A 94 -6.26 -9.60 -9.48
N GLY A 95 -4.98 -9.94 -9.74
CA GLY A 95 -4.29 -9.59 -10.99
C GLY A 95 -4.10 -8.08 -11.22
N LEU A 96 -4.31 -7.25 -10.20
CA LEU A 96 -4.19 -5.79 -10.29
C LEU A 96 -2.73 -5.33 -10.45
N PHE A 97 -1.84 -5.96 -9.68
CA PHE A 97 -0.40 -5.71 -9.71
C PHE A 97 0.32 -6.95 -10.22
N THR A 98 1.27 -6.77 -11.14
CA THR A 98 2.19 -7.85 -11.56
C THR A 98 3.39 -7.96 -10.65
N LYS A 99 3.84 -6.82 -10.10
CA LYS A 99 4.98 -6.70 -9.19
C LYS A 99 4.69 -5.64 -8.14
N GLY A 100 5.39 -5.73 -7.01
CA GLY A 100 5.30 -4.74 -5.94
C GLY A 100 6.57 -4.66 -5.10
N SER A 101 6.46 -3.93 -3.99
CA SER A 101 7.54 -3.65 -3.06
C SER A 101 7.42 -4.52 -1.80
N ARG A 102 8.56 -5.00 -1.30
CA ARG A 102 8.66 -5.68 -0.01
C ARG A 102 9.30 -4.79 1.03
N TYR A 103 8.98 -5.08 2.28
CA TYR A 103 9.46 -4.34 3.43
C TYR A 103 9.86 -5.31 4.54
N GLU A 104 10.66 -4.82 5.49
CA GLU A 104 10.94 -5.49 6.75
C GLU A 104 10.67 -4.54 7.91
N ARG A 105 10.33 -5.08 9.08
CA ARG A 105 10.19 -4.25 10.27
C ARG A 105 11.57 -3.77 10.68
N ALA A 106 11.74 -2.47 10.92
CA ALA A 106 13.01 -1.92 11.37
C ALA A 106 13.43 -2.60 12.69
N LYS A 107 14.67 -3.08 12.77
CA LYS A 107 15.23 -3.66 14.01
C LYS A 107 15.19 -2.59 15.11
N GLY A 108 14.40 -2.84 16.16
CA GLY A 108 14.22 -1.94 17.30
C GLY A 108 12.87 -1.21 17.38
N ALA A 109 11.99 -1.34 16.37
CA ALA A 109 10.62 -0.86 16.50
C ALA A 109 9.83 -1.77 17.47
N PRO A 110 9.17 -1.23 18.51
CA PRO A 110 8.37 -2.06 19.42
C PRO A 110 7.36 -2.84 18.60
N ALA A 111 7.26 -4.15 18.85
CA ALA A 111 6.16 -4.96 18.32
C ALA A 111 4.87 -4.31 18.82
N GLN A 112 4.03 -3.83 17.89
CA GLN A 112 2.72 -3.33 18.26
C GLN A 112 1.95 -4.55 18.76
N VAL A 113 1.76 -4.60 20.08
CA VAL A 113 1.12 -5.71 20.75
C VAL A 113 -0.34 -5.68 20.31
N ALA A 114 -0.74 -6.67 19.50
CA ALA A 114 -2.13 -6.91 19.19
C ALA A 114 -2.85 -7.15 20.52
N THR A 115 -3.50 -6.10 21.03
CA THR A 115 -4.31 -6.21 22.24
C THR A 115 -5.64 -6.81 21.81
N SER A 116 -5.93 -7.97 22.37
CA SER A 116 -7.11 -8.82 22.12
C SER A 116 -8.41 -8.14 22.51
#